data_AF-A0A2I4HW28-F1
#
_entry.id   AF-A0A2I4HW28-F1
#
_cell.length_a   1.000
_cell.length_b   1.000
_cell.length_c   1.000
_cell.angle_alpha   90.00
_cell.angle_beta   90.00
_cell.angle_gamma   90.00
#
_symmetry.space_group_name_H-M   'P 1'
#
loop_
_entity.id
_entity.type
_entity.pdbx_description
1 polymer ?
#
loop_
_entity_poly.entity_id
_entity_poly.type
_entity_poly.pdbx_seq_one_letter_code
_entity_poly.pdbx_strand_id
1 'polypeptide(L)'
;MEHTEQTRCTELAKSSSVYRSLYSEIEEVGWERLVRLGGDLTFLSFRILDAKSRVHFVEIELDETYPKSPPRVSADVPYIFDLKWSKSSRLKDVVQQFQKHLEKLQEFWSTLDDIDKSLWVVDPKQPSRSMCCRQINIGNDCYIMLYINADDPKSLPECRFMGPGPVVDSLRRIWQRNSRKWTKDKPYLENIACLLETQLPRPIDVQKNDQQVECGICYAQCLPVDDELGVNSGSGTDYRCDNTTCNKAFHSVCLGDWLRSITTTRQSFDVLFGNCPYCSEPVAVKITDSRT
;
A
#
# COMPACT_ATOMS: atom_id res chain seq x y z
N MET A 1 -41.49 32.57 -12.17
CA MET A 1 -41.55 31.76 -10.93
C MET A 1 -41.85 30.31 -11.28
N GLU A 2 -42.97 30.01 -11.96
CA GLU A 2 -43.32 28.65 -12.43
C GLU A 2 -42.26 28.01 -13.36
N HIS A 3 -41.70 28.77 -14.30
CA HIS A 3 -40.67 28.24 -15.22
C HIS A 3 -39.36 27.85 -14.50
N THR A 4 -39.07 28.46 -13.34
CA THR A 4 -37.86 28.19 -12.55
C THR A 4 -38.07 26.96 -11.66
N GLU A 5 -39.26 26.78 -11.12
CA GLU A 5 -39.63 25.60 -10.32
C GLU A 5 -39.74 24.34 -11.18
N GLN A 6 -40.23 24.45 -12.41
CA GLN A 6 -40.36 23.31 -13.32
C GLN A 6 -38.98 22.82 -13.83
N THR A 7 -38.03 23.73 -14.05
CA THR A 7 -36.62 23.38 -14.32
C THR A 7 -36.00 22.67 -13.12
N ARG A 8 -36.19 23.18 -11.90
CA ARG A 8 -35.67 22.56 -10.67
C ARG A 8 -36.24 21.16 -10.43
N CYS A 9 -37.54 20.96 -10.64
CA CYS A 9 -38.18 19.64 -10.51
C CYS A 9 -37.67 18.64 -11.56
N THR A 10 -37.36 19.09 -12.77
CA THR A 10 -36.81 18.25 -13.84
C THR A 10 -35.35 17.85 -13.56
N GLU A 11 -34.56 18.76 -13.00
CA GLU A 11 -33.18 18.48 -12.58
C GLU A 11 -33.12 17.48 -11.41
N LEU A 12 -33.99 17.63 -10.41
CA LEU A 12 -34.12 16.69 -9.29
C LEU A 12 -34.59 15.30 -9.72
N ALA A 13 -35.50 15.21 -10.71
CA ALA A 13 -35.94 13.93 -11.25
C ALA A 13 -34.83 13.24 -12.06
N LYS A 14 -34.05 14.02 -12.83
CA LYS A 14 -32.90 13.50 -13.59
C LYS A 14 -31.81 12.99 -12.64
N SER A 15 -31.43 13.74 -11.61
CA SER A 15 -30.46 13.29 -10.61
C SER A 15 -30.95 12.03 -9.88
N SER A 16 -32.22 11.97 -9.49
CA SER A 16 -32.82 10.78 -8.88
C SER A 16 -32.74 9.54 -9.78
N SER A 17 -32.92 9.68 -11.10
CA SER A 17 -32.83 8.56 -12.05
C SER A 17 -31.39 8.05 -12.24
N VAL A 18 -30.42 8.98 -12.25
CA VAL A 18 -28.99 8.66 -12.35
C VAL A 18 -28.52 7.92 -11.10
N TYR A 19 -28.89 8.41 -9.92
CA TYR A 19 -28.55 7.74 -8.66
C TYR A 19 -29.16 6.35 -8.57
N ARG A 20 -30.42 6.18 -8.97
CA ARG A 20 -31.05 4.85 -9.00
C ARG A 20 -30.34 3.89 -9.94
N SER A 21 -29.89 4.37 -11.11
CA SER A 21 -29.06 3.55 -12.02
C SER A 21 -27.76 3.14 -11.37
N LEU A 22 -27.06 4.09 -10.73
CA LEU A 22 -25.78 3.85 -10.08
C LEU A 22 -25.90 2.83 -8.93
N TYR A 23 -26.93 2.95 -8.09
CA TYR A 23 -27.20 1.96 -7.04
C TYR A 23 -27.43 0.56 -7.59
N SER A 24 -28.17 0.45 -8.70
CA SER A 24 -28.33 -0.83 -9.42
C SER A 24 -27.00 -1.37 -9.98
N GLU A 25 -26.09 -0.50 -10.42
CA GLU A 25 -24.77 -0.91 -10.90
C GLU A 25 -23.86 -1.39 -9.78
N ILE A 26 -23.92 -0.74 -8.61
CA ILE A 26 -23.21 -1.18 -7.41
C ILE A 26 -23.74 -2.56 -6.98
N GLU A 27 -25.06 -2.76 -6.99
CA GLU A 27 -25.68 -4.05 -6.66
C GLU A 27 -25.24 -5.16 -7.63
N GLU A 28 -25.07 -4.86 -8.92
CA GLU A 28 -24.56 -5.79 -9.93
C GLU A 28 -23.09 -6.16 -9.75
N VAL A 29 -22.29 -5.24 -9.19
CA VAL A 29 -20.89 -5.49 -8.81
C VAL A 29 -20.80 -6.30 -7.52
N GLY A 30 -21.70 -6.00 -6.56
CA GLY A 30 -21.74 -6.58 -5.22
C GLY A 30 -21.39 -5.54 -4.15
N TRP A 31 -22.33 -5.29 -3.24
CA TRP A 31 -22.15 -4.36 -2.11
C TRP A 31 -21.02 -4.78 -1.17
N GLU A 32 -20.75 -6.09 -1.06
CA GLU A 32 -19.66 -6.65 -0.26
C GLU A 32 -18.27 -6.28 -0.77
N ARG A 33 -18.17 -5.84 -2.03
CA ARG A 33 -16.92 -5.39 -2.66
C ARG A 33 -16.73 -3.89 -2.55
N LEU A 34 -17.79 -3.13 -2.27
CA LEU A 34 -17.70 -1.67 -2.15
C LEU A 34 -17.04 -1.29 -0.83
N VAL A 35 -15.94 -0.54 -0.89
CA VAL A 35 -15.15 -0.11 0.27
C VAL A 35 -15.44 1.34 0.59
N ARG A 36 -15.50 2.19 -0.44
CA ARG A 36 -15.73 3.64 -0.30
C ARG A 36 -16.73 4.09 -1.33
N LEU A 37 -17.63 4.98 -0.90
CA LEU A 37 -18.59 5.67 -1.75
C LEU A 37 -18.59 7.15 -1.35
N GLY A 38 -18.28 8.03 -2.31
CA GLY A 38 -18.33 9.47 -2.10
C GLY A 38 -19.76 9.92 -1.79
N GLY A 39 -19.92 10.91 -0.91
CA GLY A 39 -21.24 11.40 -0.50
C GLY A 39 -22.05 12.04 -1.64
N ASP A 40 -21.36 12.54 -2.66
CA ASP A 40 -21.90 13.07 -3.90
C ASP A 40 -22.08 12.00 -4.99
N LEU A 41 -21.74 10.74 -4.69
CA LEU A 41 -21.79 9.59 -5.58
C LEU A 41 -20.91 9.72 -6.84
N THR A 42 -19.89 10.58 -6.81
CA THR A 42 -18.92 10.75 -7.91
C THR A 42 -17.70 9.86 -7.76
N PHE A 43 -17.47 9.27 -6.59
CA PHE A 43 -16.33 8.40 -6.32
C PHE A 43 -16.76 7.05 -5.75
N LEU A 44 -16.19 5.98 -6.28
CA LEU A 44 -16.38 4.61 -5.78
C LEU A 44 -15.04 3.90 -5.67
N SER A 45 -14.88 3.05 -4.66
CA SER A 45 -13.73 2.15 -4.55
C SER A 45 -14.20 0.73 -4.30
N PHE A 46 -13.77 -0.21 -5.15
CA PHE A 46 -14.10 -1.63 -5.03
C PHE A 46 -12.86 -2.46 -4.67
N ARG A 47 -13.03 -3.35 -3.68
CA ARG A 47 -12.07 -4.38 -3.29
C ARG A 47 -12.16 -5.58 -4.22
N ILE A 48 -11.02 -5.97 -4.79
CA ILE A 48 -10.90 -7.07 -5.74
C ILE A 48 -9.74 -7.97 -5.31
N LEU A 49 -9.99 -9.29 -5.31
CA LEU A 49 -8.97 -10.30 -5.08
C LEU A 49 -8.42 -10.79 -6.41
N ASP A 50 -7.10 -10.91 -6.51
CA ASP A 50 -6.47 -11.57 -7.65
C ASP A 50 -6.35 -13.10 -7.46
N ALA A 51 -5.77 -13.78 -8.45
CA ALA A 51 -5.60 -15.24 -8.45
C ALA A 51 -4.74 -15.78 -7.28
N LYS A 52 -3.92 -14.92 -6.66
CA LYS A 52 -3.09 -15.26 -5.48
C LYS A 52 -3.70 -14.72 -4.18
N SER A 53 -4.98 -14.35 -4.19
CA SER A 53 -5.70 -13.78 -3.04
C SER A 53 -5.09 -12.48 -2.51
N ARG A 54 -4.35 -11.74 -3.35
CA ARG A 54 -3.89 -10.39 -2.99
C ARG A 54 -5.04 -9.42 -3.16
N VAL A 55 -5.15 -8.49 -2.23
CA VAL A 55 -6.17 -7.44 -2.22
C VAL A 55 -5.71 -6.29 -3.09
N HIS A 56 -6.56 -5.88 -4.01
CA HIS A 56 -6.40 -4.71 -4.86
C HIS A 56 -7.64 -3.83 -4.73
N PHE A 57 -7.46 -2.52 -4.89
CA PHE A 57 -8.56 -1.56 -4.89
C PHE A 57 -8.60 -0.88 -6.26
N VAL A 58 -9.77 -0.91 -6.89
CA VAL A 58 -10.05 -0.09 -8.08
C VAL A 58 -10.89 1.09 -7.67
N GLU A 59 -10.37 2.27 -7.92
CA GLU A 59 -11.03 3.54 -7.69
C GLU A 59 -11.62 4.04 -9.00
N ILE A 60 -12.86 4.51 -8.93
CA ILE A 60 -13.65 4.93 -10.08
C ILE A 60 -14.20 6.33 -9.77
N GLU A 61 -13.82 7.30 -10.60
CA GLU A 61 -14.37 8.66 -10.57
C GLU A 61 -15.35 8.84 -11.73
N LEU A 62 -16.56 9.27 -11.40
CA LEU A 62 -17.66 9.57 -12.31
C LEU A 62 -17.78 11.08 -12.48
N ASP A 63 -17.93 11.53 -13.72
CA ASP A 63 -18.30 12.91 -14.02
C ASP A 63 -19.75 12.99 -14.53
N GLU A 64 -20.23 14.22 -14.79
CA GLU A 64 -21.59 14.47 -15.28
C GLU A 64 -21.90 13.83 -16.64
N THR A 65 -20.88 13.37 -17.37
CA THR A 65 -21.02 12.73 -18.68
C THR A 65 -21.20 11.22 -18.59
N TYR A 66 -21.03 10.62 -17.40
CA TYR A 66 -21.34 9.21 -17.15
C TYR A 66 -22.84 8.89 -17.40
N PRO A 67 -23.19 7.73 -17.99
CA PRO A 67 -22.32 6.69 -18.56
C PRO A 67 -22.00 6.89 -20.05
N LYS A 68 -22.30 8.06 -20.64
CA LYS A 68 -22.04 8.31 -22.07
C LYS A 68 -20.55 8.33 -22.39
N SER A 69 -19.73 8.74 -21.43
CA SER A 69 -18.27 8.68 -21.44
C SER A 69 -17.77 7.64 -20.41
N PRO A 70 -16.55 7.11 -20.60
CA PRO A 70 -15.93 6.24 -19.61
C PRO A 70 -15.65 6.99 -18.30
N PRO A 71 -15.81 6.34 -17.14
CA PRO A 71 -15.31 6.87 -15.89
C PRO A 71 -13.78 6.87 -15.87
N ARG A 72 -13.18 7.68 -14.98
CA ARG A 72 -11.73 7.58 -14.71
C ARG A 72 -11.48 6.44 -13.74
N VAL A 73 -10.39 5.72 -13.97
CA VAL A 73 -10.03 4.54 -13.18
C VAL A 73 -8.60 4.69 -12.68
N SER A 74 -8.40 4.49 -11.38
CA SER A 74 -7.09 4.44 -10.73
C SER A 74 -6.98 3.22 -9.82
N ALA A 75 -5.75 2.75 -9.61
CA ALA A 75 -5.43 1.62 -8.74
C ALA A 75 -3.92 1.60 -8.49
N ASP A 76 -3.48 0.92 -7.42
CA ASP A 76 -2.07 0.67 -7.12
C ASP A 76 -1.49 -0.44 -8.03
N VAL A 77 -1.36 -0.15 -9.31
CA VAL A 77 -0.85 -1.05 -10.36
C VAL A 77 0.20 -0.31 -11.20
N PRO A 78 1.15 -1.01 -11.86
CA PRO A 78 2.25 -0.34 -12.57
C PRO A 78 1.77 0.54 -13.73
N TYR A 79 0.61 0.21 -14.31
CA TYR A 79 -0.09 1.02 -15.29
C TYR A 79 -1.58 0.66 -15.31
N ILE A 80 -2.43 1.60 -15.70
CA ILE A 80 -3.87 1.39 -15.87
C ILE A 80 -4.16 0.87 -17.28
N PHE A 81 -5.10 -0.06 -17.39
CA PHE A 81 -5.54 -0.63 -18.66
C PHE A 81 -6.36 0.36 -19.48
N ASP A 82 -6.34 0.20 -20.80
CA ASP A 82 -7.24 0.94 -21.70
C ASP A 82 -8.68 0.45 -21.53
N LEU A 83 -9.46 1.16 -20.71
CA LEU A 83 -10.87 0.84 -20.47
C LEU A 83 -11.66 0.86 -21.78
N LYS A 84 -12.18 -0.30 -22.18
CA LYS A 84 -13.12 -0.42 -23.30
C LYS A 84 -14.50 -0.05 -22.80
N TRP A 85 -15.04 1.04 -23.34
CA TRP A 85 -16.29 1.62 -22.88
C TRP A 85 -17.25 1.91 -24.03
N SER A 86 -18.53 1.70 -23.77
CA SER A 86 -19.64 2.00 -24.67
C SER A 86 -20.79 2.63 -23.87
N LYS A 87 -21.79 3.20 -24.56
CA LYS A 87 -22.96 3.80 -23.90
C LYS A 87 -23.82 2.80 -23.10
N SER A 88 -23.65 1.50 -23.32
CA SER A 88 -24.31 0.43 -22.56
C SER A 88 -23.42 -0.17 -21.49
N SER A 89 -22.17 0.30 -21.36
CA SER A 89 -21.25 -0.15 -20.33
C SER A 89 -21.63 0.39 -18.97
N ARG A 90 -21.32 -0.38 -17.93
CA ARG A 90 -21.67 -0.13 -16.52
C ARG A 90 -20.48 -0.42 -15.61
N LEU A 91 -20.58 -0.11 -14.32
CA LEU A 91 -19.48 -0.34 -13.35
C LEU A 91 -18.96 -1.78 -13.35
N LYS A 92 -19.83 -2.78 -13.55
CA LYS A 92 -19.44 -4.19 -13.66
C LYS A 92 -18.43 -4.45 -14.78
N ASP A 93 -18.52 -3.74 -15.90
CA ASP A 93 -17.57 -3.88 -17.01
C ASP A 93 -16.19 -3.34 -16.63
N VAL A 94 -16.12 -2.28 -15.82
CA VAL A 94 -14.85 -1.76 -15.27
C VAL A 94 -14.21 -2.81 -14.38
N VAL A 95 -14.98 -3.35 -13.43
CA VAL A 95 -14.50 -4.38 -12.49
C VAL A 95 -14.01 -5.63 -13.23
N GLN A 96 -14.75 -6.11 -14.23
CA GLN A 96 -14.35 -7.27 -15.02
C GLN A 96 -13.09 -7.02 -15.85
N GLN A 97 -12.95 -5.83 -16.46
CA GLN A 97 -11.73 -5.49 -17.21
C GLN A 97 -10.54 -5.33 -16.27
N PHE A 98 -10.73 -4.76 -15.08
CA PHE A 98 -9.69 -4.66 -14.07
C PHE A 98 -9.27 -6.04 -13.57
N GLN A 99 -10.19 -6.97 -13.32
CA GLN A 99 -9.84 -8.35 -12.95
C GLN A 99 -8.94 -9.02 -14.01
N LYS A 100 -9.29 -8.88 -15.30
CA LYS A 100 -8.44 -9.38 -16.41
C LYS A 100 -7.08 -8.67 -16.46
N HIS A 101 -7.03 -7.40 -16.07
CA HIS A 101 -5.78 -6.65 -15.96
C HIS A 101 -4.88 -7.22 -14.84
N LEU A 102 -5.47 -7.51 -13.67
CA LEU A 102 -4.75 -8.16 -12.56
C LEU A 102 -4.19 -9.54 -12.96
N GLU A 103 -4.90 -10.30 -13.80
CA GLU A 103 -4.41 -11.58 -14.34
C GLU A 103 -3.14 -11.43 -15.18
N LYS A 104 -3.04 -10.37 -16.00
CA LYS A 104 -1.85 -10.10 -16.82
C LYS A 104 -0.65 -9.70 -15.96
N LEU A 105 -0.89 -8.97 -14.88
CA LEU A 105 0.16 -8.49 -13.97
C LEU A 105 0.68 -9.55 -13.00
N GLN A 106 0.16 -10.78 -13.02
CA GLN A 106 0.59 -11.85 -12.12
C GLN A 106 2.07 -12.17 -12.23
N GLU A 107 2.62 -12.21 -13.46
CA GLU A 107 4.05 -12.50 -13.66
C GLU A 107 4.91 -11.36 -13.12
N PHE A 108 4.50 -10.10 -13.35
CA PHE A 108 5.19 -8.93 -12.85
C PHE A 108 5.34 -8.94 -11.33
N TRP A 109 4.24 -9.11 -10.59
CA TRP A 109 4.32 -9.15 -9.14
C TRP A 109 5.06 -10.37 -8.62
N SER A 110 4.96 -11.53 -9.30
CA SER A 110 5.73 -12.72 -8.90
C SER A 110 7.22 -12.49 -9.07
N THR A 111 7.64 -11.83 -10.15
CA THR A 111 9.03 -11.44 -10.37
C THR A 111 9.52 -10.46 -9.30
N LEU A 112 8.72 -9.47 -8.93
CA LEU A 112 9.08 -8.54 -7.85
C LEU A 112 9.17 -9.25 -6.49
N ASP A 113 8.21 -10.13 -6.17
CA ASP A 113 8.22 -10.92 -4.92
C ASP A 113 9.50 -11.80 -4.86
N ASP A 114 9.94 -12.38 -5.99
CA ASP A 114 11.18 -13.15 -6.09
C ASP A 114 12.44 -12.29 -5.92
N ILE A 115 12.46 -11.08 -6.51
CA ILE A 115 13.54 -10.11 -6.32
C ILE A 115 13.65 -9.72 -4.84
N ASP A 116 12.53 -9.32 -4.24
CA ASP A 116 12.43 -8.85 -2.85
C ASP A 116 12.86 -9.94 -1.86
N LYS A 117 12.62 -11.21 -2.20
CA LYS A 117 13.03 -12.37 -1.40
C LYS A 117 14.51 -12.76 -1.58
N SER A 118 15.04 -12.64 -2.80
CA SER A 118 16.35 -13.22 -3.15
C SER A 118 17.51 -12.23 -3.12
N LEU A 119 17.24 -10.94 -3.25
CA LEU A 119 18.23 -9.88 -3.36
C LEU A 119 18.13 -8.91 -2.19
N TRP A 120 19.26 -8.31 -1.80
CA TRP A 120 19.25 -7.26 -0.77
C TRP A 120 18.68 -5.96 -1.34
N VAL A 121 17.36 -5.84 -1.33
CA VAL A 121 16.63 -4.61 -1.68
C VAL A 121 16.75 -3.60 -0.53
N VAL A 122 17.25 -2.41 -0.86
CA VAL A 122 17.46 -1.29 0.07
C VAL A 122 16.30 -0.29 -0.01
N ASP A 123 15.74 -0.13 -1.21
CA ASP A 123 14.62 0.77 -1.48
C ASP A 123 13.74 0.17 -2.60
N PRO A 124 12.40 0.23 -2.50
CA PRO A 124 11.62 0.72 -1.35
C PRO A 124 11.63 -0.27 -0.17
N LYS A 125 11.56 0.25 1.07
CA LYS A 125 11.42 -0.60 2.27
C LYS A 125 10.06 -1.30 2.36
N GLN A 126 9.02 -0.65 1.84
CA GLN A 126 7.66 -1.16 1.76
C GLN A 126 7.16 -0.93 0.32
N PRO A 127 7.37 -1.89 -0.59
CA PRO A 127 6.96 -1.72 -1.99
C PRO A 127 5.44 -1.70 -2.12
N SER A 128 4.92 -0.70 -2.84
CA SER A 128 3.55 -0.76 -3.36
C SER A 128 3.48 -1.65 -4.60
N ARG A 129 2.27 -2.00 -5.04
CA ARG A 129 2.05 -2.86 -6.21
C ARG A 129 2.20 -2.12 -7.54
N SER A 130 2.25 -0.78 -7.52
CA SER A 130 2.62 0.06 -8.67
C SER A 130 4.14 0.24 -8.88
N MET A 131 4.96 0.01 -7.85
CA MET A 131 6.40 0.26 -7.92
C MET A 131 7.14 -0.75 -8.80
N CYS A 132 7.65 -0.28 -9.94
CA CYS A 132 8.40 -1.08 -10.91
C CYS A 132 9.93 -1.07 -10.73
N CYS A 133 10.45 -0.30 -9.76
CA CYS A 133 11.89 -0.22 -9.52
C CYS A 133 12.30 -0.86 -8.20
N ARG A 134 13.55 -1.33 -8.13
CA ARG A 134 14.21 -1.85 -6.93
C ARG A 134 15.66 -1.39 -6.86
N GLN A 135 16.06 -0.79 -5.75
CA GLN A 135 17.45 -0.50 -5.43
C GLN A 135 18.06 -1.68 -4.70
N ILE A 136 19.05 -2.32 -5.30
CA ILE A 136 19.71 -3.51 -4.75
C ILE A 136 21.13 -3.16 -4.33
N ASN A 137 21.52 -3.62 -3.14
CA ASN A 137 22.90 -3.57 -2.67
C ASN A 137 23.73 -4.63 -3.40
N ILE A 138 24.81 -4.21 -4.06
CA ILE A 138 25.73 -5.09 -4.80
C ILE A 138 27.12 -5.19 -4.14
N GLY A 139 27.28 -4.63 -2.94
CA GLY A 139 28.52 -4.64 -2.15
C GLY A 139 29.45 -3.46 -2.47
N ASN A 140 30.50 -3.29 -1.66
CA ASN A 140 31.54 -2.26 -1.82
C ASN A 140 30.98 -0.84 -2.00
N ASP A 141 29.99 -0.47 -1.17
CA ASP A 141 29.29 0.82 -1.23
C ASP A 141 28.69 1.15 -2.61
N CYS A 142 28.34 0.11 -3.37
CA CYS A 142 27.69 0.21 -4.66
C CYS A 142 26.27 -0.35 -4.63
N TYR A 143 25.40 0.27 -5.43
CA TYR A 143 24.00 -0.10 -5.60
C TYR A 143 23.65 -0.15 -7.08
N ILE A 144 22.67 -0.98 -7.41
CA ILE A 144 22.04 -1.01 -8.72
C ILE A 144 20.56 -0.71 -8.57
N MET A 145 20.08 0.31 -9.26
CA MET A 145 18.65 0.55 -9.45
C MET A 145 18.21 -0.24 -10.67
N LEU A 146 17.30 -1.19 -10.50
CA LEU A 146 16.66 -1.93 -11.60
C LEU A 146 15.29 -1.34 -11.87
N TYR A 147 14.94 -1.23 -13.16
CA TYR A 147 13.61 -0.86 -13.64
C TYR A 147 13.02 -2.06 -14.36
N ILE A 148 12.01 -2.67 -13.74
CA ILE A 148 11.38 -3.90 -14.21
C ILE A 148 10.22 -3.54 -15.13
N ASN A 149 10.25 -4.05 -16.36
CA ASN A 149 9.16 -3.84 -17.31
C ASN A 149 7.92 -4.64 -16.87
N ALA A 150 6.79 -3.97 -16.65
CA ALA A 150 5.56 -4.64 -16.22
C ALA A 150 4.95 -5.59 -17.28
N ASP A 151 5.19 -5.33 -18.56
CA ASP A 151 4.69 -6.15 -19.67
C ASP A 151 5.62 -7.32 -20.02
N ASP A 152 6.90 -7.20 -19.67
CA ASP A 152 7.90 -8.25 -19.88
C ASP A 152 8.86 -8.33 -18.68
N PRO A 153 8.37 -8.76 -17.51
CA PRO A 153 9.10 -8.66 -16.24
C PRO A 153 10.35 -9.55 -16.17
N LYS A 154 10.48 -10.54 -17.04
CA LYS A 154 11.68 -11.40 -17.12
C LYS A 154 12.70 -10.91 -18.14
N SER A 155 12.43 -9.84 -18.89
CA SER A 155 13.42 -9.22 -19.78
C SER A 155 14.61 -8.64 -19.00
N LEU A 156 15.72 -8.36 -19.72
CA LEU A 156 16.87 -7.68 -19.13
C LEU A 156 16.41 -6.29 -18.65
N PRO A 157 16.43 -5.98 -17.34
CA PRO A 157 15.95 -4.71 -16.84
C PRO A 157 16.88 -3.57 -17.27
N GLU A 158 16.28 -2.39 -17.48
CA GLU A 158 17.07 -1.16 -17.49
C GLU A 158 17.67 -0.97 -16.10
N CYS A 159 18.89 -0.43 -16.04
CA CYS A 159 19.57 -0.26 -14.77
C CYS A 159 20.41 1.02 -14.67
N ARG A 160 20.57 1.49 -13.43
CA ARG A 160 21.46 2.58 -13.06
C ARG A 160 22.34 2.17 -11.90
N PHE A 161 23.64 2.25 -12.09
CA PHE A 161 24.63 2.02 -11.04
C PHE A 161 24.88 3.29 -10.21
N MET A 162 25.09 3.10 -8.91
CA MET A 162 25.35 4.16 -7.93
C MET A 162 26.52 3.71 -7.04
N GLY A 163 27.46 4.61 -6.76
CA GLY A 163 28.67 4.30 -5.99
C GLY A 163 29.87 5.13 -6.44
N PRO A 164 31.10 4.81 -5.98
CA PRO A 164 32.32 5.48 -6.42
C PRO A 164 32.52 5.38 -7.94
N GLY A 165 32.81 6.51 -8.61
CA GLY A 165 32.89 6.61 -10.07
C GLY A 165 33.72 5.53 -10.77
N PRO A 166 34.99 5.30 -10.37
CA PRO A 166 35.82 4.27 -10.99
C PRO A 166 35.23 2.84 -10.89
N VAL A 167 34.53 2.54 -9.79
CA VAL A 167 33.90 1.24 -9.56
C VAL A 167 32.65 1.12 -10.45
N VAL A 168 31.82 2.15 -10.49
CA VAL A 168 30.62 2.23 -11.33
C VAL A 168 30.96 2.09 -12.82
N ASP A 169 32.02 2.74 -13.30
CA ASP A 169 32.47 2.64 -14.69
C ASP A 169 32.97 1.23 -15.04
N SER A 170 33.56 0.52 -14.08
CA SER A 170 33.92 -0.88 -14.23
C SER A 170 32.67 -1.76 -14.34
N LEU A 171 31.72 -1.61 -13.40
CA LEU A 171 30.48 -2.37 -13.37
C LEU A 171 29.65 -2.18 -14.66
N ARG A 172 29.57 -0.95 -15.17
CA ARG A 172 28.87 -0.66 -16.43
C ARG A 172 29.50 -1.39 -17.62
N ARG A 173 30.83 -1.43 -17.71
CA ARG A 173 31.55 -2.16 -18.77
C ARG A 173 31.32 -3.67 -18.67
N ILE A 174 31.36 -4.22 -17.46
CA ILE A 174 31.09 -5.65 -17.20
C ILE A 174 29.64 -5.99 -17.59
N TRP A 175 28.66 -5.20 -17.14
CA TRP A 175 27.25 -5.37 -17.49
C TRP A 175 27.01 -5.33 -19.00
N GLN A 176 27.57 -4.33 -19.69
CA GLN A 176 27.43 -4.21 -21.15
C GLN A 176 28.02 -5.43 -21.89
N ARG A 177 29.21 -5.87 -21.49
CA ARG A 177 29.88 -7.06 -22.05
C ARG A 177 29.04 -8.32 -21.85
N ASN A 178 28.39 -8.44 -20.70
CA ASN A 178 27.68 -9.65 -20.29
C ASN A 178 26.19 -9.65 -20.59
N SER A 179 25.59 -8.53 -21.02
CA SER A 179 24.14 -8.38 -21.24
C SER A 179 23.50 -9.53 -22.03
N ARG A 180 24.21 -10.09 -23.01
CA ARG A 180 23.77 -11.24 -23.83
C ARG A 180 23.66 -12.56 -23.08
N LYS A 181 24.20 -12.66 -21.87
CA LYS A 181 24.12 -13.83 -20.99
C LYS A 181 22.81 -13.88 -20.21
N TRP A 182 22.01 -12.81 -20.22
CA TRP A 182 20.70 -12.77 -19.56
C TRP A 182 19.75 -13.79 -20.19
N THR A 183 19.05 -14.56 -19.35
CA THR A 183 18.02 -15.50 -19.80
C THR A 183 16.77 -15.34 -18.95
N LYS A 184 15.59 -15.43 -19.58
CA LYS A 184 14.29 -15.32 -18.89
C LYS A 184 13.99 -16.52 -17.97
N ASP A 185 14.71 -17.62 -18.17
CA ASP A 185 14.48 -18.90 -17.46
C ASP A 185 15.25 -18.99 -16.13
N LYS A 186 16.15 -18.03 -15.87
CA LYS A 186 16.96 -17.99 -14.65
C LYS A 186 16.41 -17.01 -13.63
N PRO A 187 16.56 -17.30 -12.32
CA PRO A 187 16.27 -16.35 -11.26
C PRO A 187 17.07 -15.04 -11.41
N TYR A 188 16.46 -13.93 -10.98
CA TYR A 188 17.10 -12.61 -11.02
C TYR A 188 18.45 -12.58 -10.29
N LEU A 189 18.54 -13.20 -9.11
CA LEU A 189 19.78 -13.33 -8.34
C LEU A 189 20.92 -13.94 -9.18
N GLU A 190 20.65 -15.06 -9.85
CA GLU A 190 21.63 -15.76 -10.68
C GLU A 190 22.03 -14.93 -11.89
N ASN A 191 21.05 -14.32 -12.56
CA ASN A 191 21.30 -13.47 -13.70
C ASN A 191 22.16 -12.27 -13.32
N ILE A 192 21.82 -11.53 -12.27
CA ILE A 192 22.57 -10.33 -11.86
C ILE A 192 23.99 -10.71 -11.40
N ALA A 193 24.14 -11.77 -10.60
CA ALA A 193 25.45 -12.27 -10.21
C ALA A 193 26.32 -12.66 -11.42
N CYS A 194 25.71 -13.32 -12.42
CA CYS A 194 26.38 -13.66 -13.67
C CYS A 194 26.77 -12.42 -14.49
N LEU A 195 25.88 -11.43 -14.58
CA LEU A 195 26.12 -10.19 -15.32
C LEU A 195 27.23 -9.36 -14.68
N LEU A 196 27.28 -9.29 -13.35
CA LEU A 196 28.27 -8.50 -12.61
C LEU A 196 29.57 -9.27 -12.31
N GLU A 197 29.64 -10.57 -12.62
CA GLU A 197 30.79 -11.44 -12.32
C GLU A 197 31.18 -11.42 -10.83
N THR A 198 30.19 -11.24 -9.95
CA THR A 198 30.41 -11.13 -8.51
C THR A 198 29.32 -11.87 -7.74
N GLN A 199 29.66 -12.27 -6.52
CA GLN A 199 28.67 -12.74 -5.56
C GLN A 199 27.94 -11.53 -4.99
N LEU A 200 26.61 -11.60 -5.00
CA LEU A 200 25.78 -10.54 -4.44
C LEU A 200 25.65 -10.72 -2.93
N PRO A 201 25.64 -9.61 -2.16
CA PRO A 201 25.22 -9.65 -0.78
C PRO A 201 23.85 -10.32 -0.68
N ARG A 202 23.73 -11.30 0.22
CA ARG A 202 22.42 -11.84 0.55
C ARG A 202 21.60 -10.75 1.24
N PRO A 203 20.26 -10.78 1.13
CA PRO A 203 19.43 -10.07 2.08
C PRO A 203 20.00 -10.38 3.47
N ILE A 204 20.26 -9.34 4.26
CA ILE A 204 20.43 -9.58 5.69
C ILE A 204 19.13 -10.28 6.06
N ASP A 205 19.24 -11.54 6.46
CA ASP A 205 18.16 -12.20 7.15
C ASP A 205 17.90 -11.22 8.28
N VAL A 206 16.83 -10.44 8.16
CA VAL A 206 16.19 -9.90 9.33
C VAL A 206 15.64 -11.17 9.97
N GLN A 207 16.53 -11.98 10.55
CA GLN A 207 16.38 -12.39 11.91
C GLN A 207 15.83 -11.16 12.56
N LYS A 208 14.51 -11.21 12.72
CA LYS A 208 13.81 -10.65 13.85
C LYS A 208 14.85 -10.05 14.74
N ASN A 209 14.98 -8.74 14.71
CA ASN A 209 15.29 -8.14 15.98
C ASN A 209 14.08 -8.56 16.82
N ASP A 210 14.21 -9.69 17.53
CA ASP A 210 13.28 -10.28 18.50
C ASP A 210 13.22 -9.37 19.74
N GLN A 211 13.23 -8.07 19.46
CA GLN A 211 13.16 -6.89 20.28
C GLN A 211 12.33 -5.83 19.55
N GLN A 212 11.50 -6.21 18.56
CA GLN A 212 10.27 -5.45 18.30
C GLN A 212 9.44 -5.59 19.57
N VAL A 213 9.46 -4.54 20.39
CA VAL A 213 8.89 -4.56 21.74
C VAL A 213 7.38 -4.68 21.60
N GLU A 214 6.82 -5.79 22.07
CA GLU A 214 5.37 -5.97 22.15
C GLU A 214 4.78 -4.97 23.14
N CYS A 215 3.57 -4.49 22.86
CA CYS A 215 2.84 -3.67 23.81
C CYS A 215 2.53 -4.50 25.06
N GLY A 216 2.88 -3.98 26.25
CA GLY A 216 2.57 -4.63 27.53
C GLY A 216 1.08 -4.69 27.91
N ILE A 217 0.15 -4.36 27.00
CA ILE A 217 -1.30 -4.44 27.26
C ILE A 217 -1.95 -5.40 26.27
N CYS A 218 -1.79 -5.15 24.97
CA CYS A 218 -2.42 -5.98 23.94
C CYS A 218 -1.53 -7.14 23.47
N TYR A 219 -0.26 -7.18 23.89
CA TYR A 219 0.75 -8.17 23.46
C TYR A 219 0.96 -8.23 21.94
N ALA A 220 0.47 -7.24 21.20
CA ALA A 220 0.69 -7.10 19.77
C ALA A 220 1.86 -6.15 19.50
N GLN A 221 2.52 -6.37 18.37
CA GLN A 221 3.61 -5.52 17.90
C GLN A 221 3.07 -4.24 17.26
N CYS A 222 2.04 -4.38 16.42
CA CYS A 222 1.35 -3.28 15.77
C CYS A 222 -0.15 -3.32 16.10
N LEU A 223 -0.77 -2.14 16.12
CA LEU A 223 -2.23 -2.05 16.13
C LEU A 223 -2.82 -2.63 14.83
N PRO A 224 -4.07 -3.14 14.86
CA PRO A 224 -4.73 -3.59 13.64
C PRO A 224 -4.87 -2.44 12.64
N VAL A 225 -4.95 -2.78 11.35
CA VAL A 225 -5.30 -1.81 10.32
C VAL A 225 -6.81 -1.61 10.39
N ASP A 226 -7.20 -0.50 11.00
CA ASP A 226 -8.59 -0.08 11.23
C ASP A 226 -8.73 1.42 10.97
N ASP A 227 -9.82 1.82 10.33
CA ASP A 227 -10.14 3.23 10.03
C ASP A 227 -10.45 4.01 11.33
N GLU A 228 -10.97 3.36 12.37
CA GLU A 228 -11.26 3.99 13.67
C GLU A 228 -9.99 4.45 14.40
N LEU A 229 -8.86 3.80 14.12
CA LEU A 229 -7.55 4.11 14.71
C LEU A 229 -6.83 5.25 13.99
N GLY A 230 -7.32 5.69 12.83
CA GLY A 230 -6.78 6.82 12.08
C GLY A 230 -5.26 6.71 11.86
N VAL A 231 -4.51 7.73 12.28
CA VAL A 231 -3.04 7.79 12.15
C VAL A 231 -2.29 6.70 12.94
N ASN A 232 -2.95 6.06 13.91
CA ASN A 232 -2.38 4.98 14.72
C ASN A 232 -2.66 3.58 14.10
N SER A 233 -3.39 3.52 13.00
CA SER A 233 -3.67 2.28 12.27
C SER A 233 -2.36 1.64 11.79
N GLY A 234 -2.13 0.38 12.17
CA GLY A 234 -0.88 -0.33 11.85
C GLY A 234 0.38 0.17 12.58
N SER A 235 0.27 1.09 13.55
CA SER A 235 1.44 1.66 14.23
C SER A 235 2.03 0.70 15.28
N GLY A 236 3.36 0.72 15.43
CA GLY A 236 4.08 0.01 16.48
C GLY A 236 4.02 0.71 17.85
N THR A 237 4.62 0.13 18.88
CA THR A 237 4.70 0.78 20.22
C THR A 237 5.44 2.11 20.13
N ASP A 238 4.81 3.16 20.65
CA ASP A 238 5.25 4.56 20.58
C ASP A 238 5.42 5.19 21.98
N TYR A 239 5.03 4.48 23.05
CA TYR A 239 5.24 4.89 24.43
C TYR A 239 6.16 3.92 25.17
N ARG A 240 7.10 4.42 25.98
CA ARG A 240 7.94 3.62 26.89
C ARG A 240 7.90 4.20 28.29
N CYS A 241 7.83 3.33 29.29
CA CYS A 241 7.90 3.74 30.69
C CYS A 241 9.29 4.32 31.01
N ASP A 242 9.32 5.53 31.60
CA ASP A 242 10.54 6.26 31.95
C ASP A 242 11.37 5.59 33.06
N ASN A 243 10.75 4.69 33.83
CA ASN A 243 11.48 3.89 34.80
C ASN A 243 12.40 2.90 34.05
N THR A 244 13.71 3.16 34.12
CA THR A 244 14.76 2.39 33.45
C THR A 244 14.83 0.92 33.89
N THR A 245 14.33 0.59 35.08
CA THR A 245 14.21 -0.80 35.54
C THR A 245 12.98 -1.53 34.97
N CYS A 246 11.94 -0.79 34.57
CA CYS A 246 10.72 -1.34 33.97
C CYS A 246 10.86 -1.44 32.45
N ASN A 247 11.13 -0.31 31.80
CA ASN A 247 11.36 -0.18 30.35
C ASN A 247 10.30 -0.86 29.46
N LYS A 248 9.06 -1.02 29.96
CA LYS A 248 7.96 -1.60 29.19
C LYS A 248 7.47 -0.62 28.13
N ALA A 249 7.20 -1.13 26.93
CA ALA A 249 6.63 -0.36 25.84
C ALA A 249 5.14 -0.63 25.66
N PHE A 250 4.44 0.37 25.13
CA PHE A 250 3.01 0.34 24.91
C PHE A 250 2.67 1.09 23.62
N HIS A 251 1.53 0.78 23.01
CA HIS A 251 0.86 1.75 22.14
C HIS A 251 0.22 2.82 23.02
N SER A 252 0.35 4.11 22.66
CA SER A 252 -0.24 5.23 23.38
C SER A 252 -1.77 5.08 23.47
N VAL A 253 -2.39 4.49 22.44
CA VAL A 253 -3.83 4.15 22.44
C VAL A 253 -4.15 3.14 23.54
N CYS A 254 -3.44 2.01 23.59
CA CYS A 254 -3.66 0.97 24.60
C CYS A 254 -3.42 1.49 26.03
N LEU A 255 -2.35 2.26 26.24
CA LEU A 255 -2.07 2.86 27.55
C LEU A 255 -3.11 3.92 27.92
N GLY A 256 -3.56 4.72 26.96
CA GLY A 256 -4.63 5.70 27.15
C GLY A 256 -5.94 5.05 27.57
N ASP A 257 -6.36 3.98 26.89
CA ASP A 257 -7.57 3.21 27.24
C ASP A 257 -7.46 2.56 28.62
N TRP A 258 -6.30 1.99 28.93
CA TRP A 258 -6.03 1.45 30.26
C TRP A 258 -6.16 2.53 31.34
N LEU A 259 -5.50 3.68 31.17
CA LEU A 259 -5.57 4.77 32.14
C LEU A 259 -6.99 5.34 32.30
N ARG A 260 -7.79 5.40 31.22
CA ARG A 260 -9.21 5.81 31.28
C ARG A 260 -10.06 4.90 32.17
N SER A 261 -9.68 3.63 32.33
CA SER A 261 -10.38 2.66 33.18
C SER A 261 -10.06 2.80 34.67
N ILE A 262 -9.07 3.61 35.04
CA ILE A 262 -8.59 3.76 36.44
C ILE A 262 -9.16 5.05 37.04
N THR A 263 -9.80 4.93 38.20
CA THR A 263 -10.48 6.05 38.89
C THR A 263 -9.54 7.13 39.41
N THR A 264 -8.25 6.83 39.63
CA THR A 264 -7.25 7.78 40.12
C THR A 264 -6.50 8.51 39.01
N THR A 265 -6.76 8.18 37.74
CA THR A 265 -6.15 8.85 36.59
C THR A 265 -6.58 10.31 36.54
N ARG A 266 -5.64 11.21 36.29
CA ARG A 266 -5.90 12.65 36.10
C ARG A 266 -5.74 13.00 34.64
N GLN A 267 -6.58 13.89 34.13
CA GLN A 267 -6.45 14.43 32.77
C GLN A 267 -6.16 15.92 32.83
N SER A 268 -5.22 16.38 32.00
CA SER A 268 -5.00 17.80 31.74
C SER A 268 -4.87 18.00 30.24
N PHE A 269 -5.82 18.73 29.65
CA PHE A 269 -5.97 18.86 28.20
C PHE A 269 -6.02 17.49 27.50
N ASP A 270 -5.09 17.25 26.59
CA ASP A 270 -4.92 16.04 25.79
C ASP A 270 -3.93 15.05 26.41
N VAL A 271 -3.54 15.21 27.68
CA VAL A 271 -2.61 14.31 28.37
C VAL A 271 -3.26 13.66 29.59
N LEU A 272 -3.18 12.32 29.66
CA LEU A 272 -3.53 11.54 30.86
C LEU A 272 -2.30 11.28 31.71
N PHE A 273 -2.46 11.46 33.01
CA PHE A 273 -1.46 11.19 34.04
C PHE A 273 -1.97 10.09 34.94
N GLY A 274 -1.21 9.01 35.06
CA GLY A 274 -1.52 7.87 35.91
C GLY A 274 -0.27 7.09 36.26
N ASN A 275 -0.43 5.79 36.49
CA ASN A 275 0.68 4.91 36.89
C ASN A 275 0.88 3.80 35.86
N CYS A 276 2.13 3.41 35.63
CA CYS A 276 2.50 2.31 34.77
C CYS A 276 1.85 0.99 35.26
N PRO A 277 1.21 0.18 34.38
CA PRO A 277 0.59 -1.08 34.79
C PRO A 277 1.55 -2.11 35.41
N TYR A 278 2.86 -1.96 35.19
CA TYR A 278 3.88 -2.94 35.60
C TYR A 278 4.67 -2.51 36.84
N CYS A 279 5.16 -1.27 36.88
CA CYS A 279 6.01 -0.79 37.97
C CYS A 279 5.32 0.22 38.89
N SER A 280 4.09 0.63 38.58
CA SER A 280 3.32 1.65 39.32
C SER A 280 3.96 3.05 39.36
N GLU A 281 5.07 3.29 38.66
CA GLU A 281 5.66 4.64 38.53
C GLU A 281 4.79 5.57 37.67
N PRO A 282 4.85 6.89 37.88
CA PRO A 282 4.07 7.85 37.11
C PRO A 282 4.31 7.75 35.60
N VAL A 283 3.24 7.83 34.82
CA VAL A 283 3.24 7.89 33.35
C VAL A 283 2.35 9.02 32.87
N ALA A 284 2.73 9.61 31.75
CA ALA A 284 1.98 10.68 31.08
C ALA A 284 1.84 10.36 29.60
N VAL A 285 0.62 10.12 29.12
CA VAL A 285 0.36 9.75 27.71
C VAL A 285 -0.54 10.78 27.04
N LYS A 286 -0.17 11.20 25.84
CA LYS A 286 -0.95 12.12 25.02
C LYS A 286 -2.02 11.34 24.25
N ILE A 287 -3.28 11.71 24.40
CA ILE A 287 -4.39 11.15 23.63
C ILE A 287 -4.57 11.98 22.37
N THR A 288 -4.54 11.34 21.21
CA THR A 288 -5.10 11.91 19.99
C THR A 288 -6.56 11.47 19.89
N ASP A 289 -7.51 12.39 20.09
CA ASP A 289 -8.91 12.09 19.81
C ASP A 289 -9.06 11.90 18.29
N SER A 290 -9.32 10.67 17.85
CA SER A 290 -9.72 10.37 16.46
C SER A 290 -11.21 10.66 16.21
N ARG A 291 -11.85 11.48 17.05
CA ARG A 291 -13.26 11.89 16.90
C ARG A 291 -13.37 13.36 16.48
N THR A 292 -13.07 13.61 15.21
CA THR A 292 -13.68 14.70 14.43
C THR A 292 -13.84 14.25 13.00
#